data_AF-A0A494W510-F1
#
_entry.id   AF-A0A494W510-F1
#
_cell.length_a   1.000
_cell.length_b   1.000
_cell.length_c   1.000
_cell.angle_alpha   90.00
_cell.angle_beta   90.00
_cell.angle_gamma   90.00
#
_symmetry.space_group_name_H-M   'P 1'
#
loop_
_entity.id
_entity.type
_entity.pdbx_description
1 polymer ?
#
loop_
_entity_poly.entity_id
_entity_poly.type
_entity_poly.pdbx_seq_one_letter_code
_entity_poly.pdbx_strand_id
1 'polypeptide(L)'
;MKLAAASIAFLITASPASSQTNLSSADRAAAFRAGGFKLERGQWRACGDPGTPSYSPGTIETVRDLNGDGQVEAVIMEGGTYCFGMTVTGFTIVSKQASGDWKLITASHGIPNFLRAKGVGGWPDIEIGGPGFCFPVERWNGREYALNRHQ
;
A
#
# COMPACT_ATOMS: atom_id res chain seq x y z
N MET A 1 1.17 58.72 32.01
CA MET A 1 1.56 57.31 31.82
C MET A 1 0.33 56.52 31.40
N LYS A 2 0.20 56.14 30.12
CA LYS A 2 -0.86 55.23 29.63
C LYS A 2 -0.17 54.22 28.72
N LEU A 3 0.00 52.99 29.20
CA LEU A 3 0.48 51.87 28.39
C LEU A 3 -0.68 51.33 27.56
N ALA A 4 -0.50 51.22 26.24
CA ALA A 4 -1.36 50.46 25.36
C ALA A 4 -0.74 49.07 25.15
N ALA A 5 -1.46 48.02 25.53
CA ALA A 5 -1.08 46.64 25.27
C ALA A 5 -1.63 46.22 23.90
N ALA A 6 -0.75 45.80 22.99
CA ALA A 6 -1.12 45.24 21.70
C ALA A 6 -1.13 43.71 21.80
N SER A 7 -2.30 43.11 21.60
CA SER A 7 -2.49 41.65 21.59
C SER A 7 -2.20 41.09 20.19
N ILE A 8 -1.20 40.20 20.09
CA ILE A 8 -0.89 39.45 18.86
C ILE A 8 -1.71 38.16 18.88
N ALA A 9 -2.64 38.02 17.94
CA ALA A 9 -3.40 36.79 17.74
C ALA A 9 -2.61 35.79 16.89
N PHE A 10 -2.32 34.62 17.46
CA PHE A 10 -1.66 33.50 16.78
C PHE A 10 -2.73 32.67 16.04
N LEU A 11 -2.71 32.67 14.71
CA LEU A 11 -3.58 31.83 13.89
C LEU A 11 -2.96 30.42 13.79
N ILE A 12 -3.61 29.44 14.41
CA ILE A 12 -3.22 28.03 14.33
C ILE A 12 -3.80 27.45 13.03
N THR A 13 -2.97 27.24 12.01
CA THR A 13 -3.37 26.49 10.82
C THR A 13 -3.37 25.00 11.14
N ALA A 14 -4.54 24.40 11.28
CA ALA A 14 -4.68 22.95 11.41
C ALA A 14 -4.44 22.29 10.04
N SER A 15 -3.40 21.48 9.93
CA SER A 15 -3.20 20.60 8.77
C SER A 15 -4.26 19.49 8.78
N PRO A 16 -4.87 19.13 7.63
CA PRO A 16 -5.77 17.99 7.58
C PRO A 16 -4.96 16.71 7.82
N ALA A 17 -5.26 16.01 8.90
CA ALA A 17 -4.86 14.63 9.06
C ALA A 17 -5.58 13.82 7.97
N SER A 18 -4.83 13.15 7.09
CA SER A 18 -5.41 12.19 6.16
C SER A 18 -6.12 11.10 6.97
N SER A 19 -7.45 11.12 6.96
CA SER A 19 -8.25 10.02 7.50
C SER A 19 -7.81 8.73 6.81
N GLN A 20 -7.28 7.78 7.57
CA GLN A 20 -7.19 6.40 7.10
C GLN A 20 -8.62 5.96 6.78
N THR A 21 -8.96 5.86 5.50
CA THR A 21 -10.29 5.44 5.06
C THR A 21 -10.44 3.97 5.44
N ASN A 22 -11.24 3.70 6.48
CA ASN A 22 -11.65 2.33 6.77
C ASN A 22 -12.55 1.86 5.63
N LEU A 23 -12.09 0.85 4.87
CA LEU A 23 -12.88 0.23 3.81
C LEU A 23 -14.14 -0.41 4.40
N SER A 24 -15.24 -0.35 3.65
CA SER A 24 -16.42 -1.17 3.95
C SER A 24 -16.05 -2.65 3.91
N SER A 25 -16.82 -3.52 4.59
CA SER A 25 -16.59 -4.97 4.52
C SER A 25 -16.67 -5.52 3.10
N ALA A 26 -17.53 -4.93 2.26
CA ALA A 26 -17.66 -5.29 0.85
C ALA A 26 -16.42 -4.90 0.04
N ASP A 27 -15.93 -3.66 0.21
CA ASP A 27 -14.72 -3.17 -0.45
C ASP A 27 -13.48 -3.95 -0.01
N ARG A 28 -13.35 -4.23 1.30
CA ARG A 28 -12.24 -5.02 1.83
C ARG A 28 -12.22 -6.40 1.18
N ALA A 29 -13.36 -7.08 1.09
CA ALA A 29 -13.45 -8.37 0.44
C ALA A 29 -13.21 -8.30 -1.08
N ALA A 30 -13.64 -7.23 -1.75
CA ALA A 30 -13.39 -7.01 -3.17
C ALA A 30 -11.91 -6.74 -3.47
N ALA A 31 -11.24 -5.94 -2.64
CA ALA A 31 -9.81 -5.67 -2.70
C ALA A 31 -9.00 -6.97 -2.60
N PHE A 32 -9.29 -7.82 -1.59
CA PHE A 32 -8.66 -9.13 -1.46
C PHE A 32 -8.85 -10.00 -2.71
N ARG A 33 -10.09 -10.11 -3.22
CA ARG A 33 -10.39 -10.91 -4.41
C ARG A 33 -9.67 -10.39 -5.66
N ALA A 34 -9.60 -9.07 -5.83
CA ALA A 34 -8.87 -8.44 -6.93
C ALA A 34 -7.36 -8.75 -6.87
N GLY A 35 -6.81 -8.88 -5.66
CA GLY A 35 -5.43 -9.31 -5.41
C GLY A 35 -5.20 -10.82 -5.53
N GLY A 36 -6.21 -11.61 -5.89
CA GLY A 36 -6.12 -13.06 -6.02
C GLY A 36 -6.30 -13.85 -4.73
N PHE A 37 -6.61 -13.18 -3.60
CA PHE A 37 -6.83 -13.86 -2.32
C PHE A 37 -8.18 -14.58 -2.29
N LYS A 38 -8.19 -15.73 -1.62
CA LYS A 38 -9.36 -16.53 -1.30
C LYS A 38 -9.60 -16.52 0.20
N LEU A 39 -10.87 -16.50 0.60
CA LEU A 39 -11.24 -16.63 2.01
C LEU A 39 -11.30 -18.11 2.37
N GLU A 40 -10.33 -18.57 3.15
CA GLU A 40 -10.18 -19.97 3.57
C GLU A 40 -10.09 -20.02 5.09
N ARG A 41 -10.98 -20.77 5.74
CA ARG A 41 -11.00 -20.92 7.22
C ARG A 41 -10.99 -19.57 7.96
N GLY A 42 -11.67 -18.56 7.40
CA GLY A 42 -11.75 -17.21 7.97
C GLY A 42 -10.52 -16.33 7.73
N GLN A 43 -9.54 -16.80 6.96
CA GLN A 43 -8.32 -16.08 6.62
C GLN A 43 -8.27 -15.79 5.12
N TRP A 44 -7.80 -14.60 4.72
CA TRP A 44 -7.50 -14.32 3.32
C TRP A 44 -6.13 -14.91 2.97
N ARG A 45 -6.05 -15.71 1.90
CA ARG A 45 -4.86 -16.46 1.51
C ARG A 45 -4.69 -16.40 0.00
N ALA A 46 -3.48 -16.20 -0.51
CA ALA A 46 -3.20 -16.15 -1.95
C ALA A 46 -2.05 -17.08 -2.35
N CYS A 47 -0.99 -17.14 -1.55
CA CYS A 47 0.25 -17.83 -1.94
C CYS A 47 0.21 -19.37 -1.84
N GLY A 48 -0.85 -19.96 -1.28
CA GLY A 48 -1.08 -21.41 -1.29
C GLY A 48 -0.30 -22.19 -0.23
N ASP A 49 0.20 -21.53 0.82
CA ASP A 49 0.85 -22.18 1.95
C ASP A 49 -0.05 -23.29 2.57
N PRO A 50 0.46 -24.50 2.84
CA PRO A 50 -0.33 -25.63 3.34
C PRO A 50 -0.70 -25.56 4.84
N GLY A 51 -0.30 -24.50 5.55
CA GLY A 51 -0.47 -24.32 6.99
C GLY A 51 0.85 -24.40 7.76
N THR A 52 1.94 -23.87 7.20
CA THR A 52 3.25 -23.86 7.88
C THR A 52 3.23 -22.96 9.12
N PRO A 53 4.05 -23.24 10.15
CA PRO A 53 4.08 -22.41 11.36
C PRO A 53 4.45 -20.94 11.14
N SER A 54 5.17 -20.64 10.05
CA SER A 54 5.60 -19.28 9.71
C SER A 54 4.52 -18.44 9.02
N TYR A 55 3.40 -19.06 8.62
CA TYR A 55 2.41 -18.44 7.75
C TYR A 55 1.68 -17.30 8.45
N SER A 56 1.57 -16.17 7.74
CA SER A 56 0.76 -15.02 8.12
C SER A 56 -0.24 -14.70 7.01
N PRO A 57 -1.56 -14.69 7.29
CA PRO A 57 -2.58 -14.46 6.28
C PRO A 57 -2.61 -13.03 5.75
N GLY A 58 -3.23 -12.87 4.58
CA GLY A 58 -3.44 -11.60 3.91
C GLY A 58 -4.08 -10.55 4.82
N THR A 59 -3.41 -9.42 4.99
CA THR A 59 -3.85 -8.30 5.82
C THR A 59 -3.74 -6.99 5.05
N ILE A 60 -4.79 -6.16 5.05
CA ILE A 60 -4.71 -4.82 4.47
C ILE A 60 -4.04 -3.90 5.48
N GLU A 61 -2.82 -3.43 5.19
CA GLU A 61 -2.04 -2.59 6.10
C GLU A 61 -2.17 -1.10 5.80
N THR A 62 -2.40 -0.74 4.53
CA THR A 62 -2.55 0.65 4.10
C THR A 62 -3.75 0.78 3.18
N VAL A 63 -4.55 1.83 3.41
CA VAL A 63 -5.61 2.28 2.51
C VAL A 63 -5.47 3.79 2.29
N ARG A 64 -5.11 4.20 1.07
CA ARG A 64 -4.97 5.61 0.68
C ARG A 64 -4.91 5.75 -0.83
N ASP A 65 -5.18 6.94 -1.31
CA ASP A 65 -4.88 7.33 -2.69
C ASP A 65 -3.36 7.44 -2.89
N LEU A 66 -2.78 6.53 -3.66
CA LEU A 66 -1.35 6.49 -3.94
C LEU A 66 -0.98 7.34 -5.15
N ASN A 67 -1.81 7.35 -6.20
CA ASN A 67 -1.48 8.00 -7.47
C ASN A 67 -2.01 9.45 -7.57
N GLY A 68 -2.96 9.83 -6.73
CA GLY A 68 -3.59 11.15 -6.67
C GLY A 68 -4.83 11.29 -7.56
N ASP A 69 -5.46 10.19 -7.99
CA ASP A 69 -6.63 10.22 -8.88
C ASP A 69 -7.98 10.33 -8.15
N GLY A 70 -7.97 10.40 -6.82
CA GLY A 70 -9.16 10.50 -5.97
C GLY A 70 -9.81 9.16 -5.65
N GLN A 71 -9.29 8.04 -6.15
CA GLN A 71 -9.63 6.70 -5.69
C GLN A 71 -8.61 6.19 -4.67
N VAL A 72 -8.99 5.17 -3.91
CA VAL A 72 -8.11 4.58 -2.89
C VAL A 72 -7.48 3.28 -3.39
N GLU A 73 -6.21 3.09 -3.03
CA GLU A 73 -5.53 1.81 -3.13
C GLU A 73 -5.50 1.12 -1.77
N ALA A 74 -5.44 -0.21 -1.82
CA ALA A 74 -5.17 -1.06 -0.67
C ALA A 74 -3.85 -1.81 -0.87
N VAL A 75 -2.98 -1.76 0.14
CA VAL A 75 -1.75 -2.56 0.21
C VAL A 75 -2.02 -3.75 1.12
N ILE A 76 -1.94 -4.94 0.53
CA ILE A 76 -2.22 -6.21 1.17
C ILE A 76 -0.91 -6.94 1.39
N MET A 77 -0.58 -7.25 2.64
CA MET A 77 0.60 -8.02 3.00
C MET A 77 0.21 -9.48 3.30
N GLU A 78 1.00 -10.43 2.81
CA GLU A 78 0.95 -11.84 3.17
C GLU A 78 2.35 -12.29 3.60
N GLY A 79 2.44 -13.29 4.49
CA GLY A 79 3.71 -13.73 5.06
C GLY A 79 3.85 -15.24 5.16
N GLY A 80 5.09 -15.69 5.31
CA GLY A 80 5.47 -17.08 5.45
C GLY A 80 6.72 -17.40 4.62
N THR A 81 7.63 -18.16 5.20
CA THR A 81 8.87 -18.57 4.51
C THR A 81 8.60 -19.54 3.36
N TYR A 82 7.47 -20.25 3.39
CA TYR A 82 7.03 -21.11 2.28
C TYR A 82 6.80 -20.32 1.00
N CYS A 83 6.13 -19.17 1.11
CA CYS A 83 5.73 -18.36 -0.04
C CYS A 83 6.81 -17.36 -0.46
N PHE A 84 7.49 -16.76 0.51
CA PHE A 84 8.37 -15.60 0.27
C PHE A 84 9.83 -15.88 0.61
N GLY A 85 10.19 -17.13 0.94
CA GLY A 85 11.56 -17.52 1.27
C GLY A 85 12.14 -16.68 2.42
N MET A 86 13.39 -16.25 2.25
CA MET A 86 14.11 -15.42 3.23
C MET A 86 13.58 -13.98 3.33
N THR A 87 12.75 -13.55 2.37
CA THR A 87 12.08 -12.24 2.44
C THR A 87 10.91 -12.26 3.44
N VAL A 88 10.39 -13.46 3.76
CA VAL A 88 9.32 -13.73 4.74
C VAL A 88 7.96 -13.14 4.38
N THR A 89 7.89 -12.08 3.57
CA THR A 89 6.64 -11.40 3.21
C THR A 89 6.61 -10.98 1.75
N GLY A 90 5.40 -10.79 1.24
CA GLY A 90 5.13 -10.15 -0.04
C GLY A 90 3.95 -9.20 0.09
N PHE A 91 3.84 -8.32 -0.89
CA PHE A 91 2.78 -7.33 -0.97
C PHE A 91 2.01 -7.45 -2.27
N THR A 92 0.74 -7.07 -2.21
CA THR A 92 -0.15 -6.91 -3.36
C THR A 92 -0.83 -5.55 -3.27
N ILE A 93 -0.78 -4.77 -4.33
CA ILE A 93 -1.45 -3.47 -4.44
C ILE A 93 -2.63 -3.60 -5.38
N VAL A 94 -3.80 -3.20 -4.88
CA VAL A 94 -5.04 -3.12 -5.67
C VAL A 94 -5.59 -1.70 -5.60
N SER A 95 -6.18 -1.24 -6.70
CA SER A 95 -6.76 0.10 -6.83
C SER A 95 -8.27 0.00 -7.04
N LYS A 96 -9.02 0.82 -6.30
CA LYS A 96 -10.44 1.02 -6.57
C LYS A 96 -10.60 1.84 -7.83
N GLN A 97 -11.42 1.38 -8.76
CA GLN A 97 -11.69 2.07 -10.01
C GLN A 97 -12.88 3.00 -9.82
N ALA A 98 -13.02 4.01 -10.69
CA ALA A 98 -14.17 4.91 -10.67
C ALA A 98 -15.53 4.19 -10.83
N SER A 99 -15.55 3.00 -11.44
CA SER A 99 -16.74 2.13 -11.50
C SER A 99 -17.14 1.53 -10.16
N GLY A 100 -16.25 1.55 -9.16
CA GLY A 100 -16.37 0.86 -7.88
C GLY A 100 -15.68 -0.52 -7.85
N ASP A 101 -15.27 -1.04 -9.00
CA ASP A 101 -14.54 -2.32 -9.08
C ASP A 101 -13.11 -2.18 -8.55
N TRP A 102 -12.52 -3.29 -8.11
CA TRP A 102 -11.13 -3.33 -7.65
C TRP A 102 -10.25 -4.05 -8.68
N LYS A 103 -9.07 -3.50 -8.94
CA LYS A 103 -8.12 -4.04 -9.93
C LYS A 103 -6.74 -4.24 -9.32
N LEU A 104 -6.09 -5.35 -9.67
CA LEU A 104 -4.67 -5.57 -9.39
C LEU A 104 -3.79 -4.55 -10.12
N ILE A 105 -2.88 -3.92 -9.39
CA ILE A 105 -1.88 -3.00 -9.93
C ILE A 105 -0.52 -3.67 -10.01
N THR A 106 -0.04 -4.24 -8.91
CA THR A 106 1.22 -4.99 -8.85
C THR A 106 1.24 -5.90 -7.63
N ALA A 107 2.10 -6.91 -7.65
CA ALA A 107 2.43 -7.74 -6.50
C ALA A 107 3.90 -8.16 -6.59
N SER A 108 4.59 -8.19 -5.45
CA SER A 108 6.00 -8.59 -5.38
C SER A 108 6.37 -9.11 -4.00
N HIS A 109 7.53 -9.74 -3.89
CA HIS A 109 8.09 -10.20 -2.62
C HIS A 109 8.85 -9.03 -1.96
N GLY A 110 8.63 -8.82 -0.67
CA GLY A 110 9.23 -7.72 0.08
C GLY A 110 8.22 -6.77 0.69
N ILE A 111 8.72 -5.61 1.10
CA ILE A 111 7.94 -4.55 1.75
C ILE A 111 7.99 -3.31 0.85
N PRO A 112 6.83 -2.78 0.41
CA PRO A 112 6.81 -1.63 -0.48
C PRO A 112 7.07 -0.34 0.31
N ASN A 113 8.07 0.43 -0.12
CA ASN A 113 8.32 1.79 0.31
C ASN A 113 7.99 2.76 -0.83
N PHE A 114 6.95 3.58 -0.65
CA PHE A 114 6.49 4.51 -1.66
C PHE A 114 7.32 5.80 -1.65
N LEU A 115 8.06 6.03 -2.71
CA LEU A 115 8.94 7.18 -2.84
C LEU A 115 8.20 8.43 -3.35
N ARG A 116 8.84 9.59 -3.21
CA ARG A 116 8.31 10.86 -3.74
C ARG A 116 8.36 10.96 -5.27
N ALA A 117 9.32 10.28 -5.90
CA ALA A 117 9.41 10.22 -7.36
C ALA A 117 8.19 9.47 -7.92
N LYS A 118 7.70 9.89 -9.09
CA LYS A 118 6.48 9.34 -9.69
C LYS A 118 6.72 8.93 -11.15
N GLY A 119 6.04 7.86 -11.56
CA GLY A 119 5.90 7.41 -12.94
C GLY A 119 4.66 8.01 -13.62
N VAL A 120 4.21 7.33 -14.68
CA VAL A 120 3.03 7.75 -15.46
C VAL A 120 1.77 7.77 -14.59
N GLY A 121 0.88 8.73 -14.78
CA GLY A 121 -0.40 8.79 -14.06
C GLY A 121 -0.27 9.05 -12.55
N GLY A 122 0.87 9.57 -12.09
CA GLY A 122 1.05 9.98 -10.70
C GLY A 122 1.44 8.86 -9.73
N TRP A 123 1.56 7.63 -10.22
CA TRP A 123 1.99 6.46 -9.44
C TRP A 123 3.38 6.65 -8.83
N PRO A 124 3.56 6.49 -7.51
CA PRO A 124 4.87 6.62 -6.87
C PRO A 124 5.82 5.51 -7.32
N ASP A 125 7.10 5.80 -7.43
CA ASP A 125 8.13 4.78 -7.47
C ASP A 125 8.04 3.91 -6.21
N ILE A 126 8.22 2.60 -6.35
CA ILE A 126 8.20 1.65 -5.23
C ILE A 126 9.60 1.11 -5.05
N GLU A 127 10.24 1.45 -3.93
CA GLU A 127 11.40 0.71 -3.45
C GLU A 127 10.91 -0.57 -2.76
N ILE A 128 11.45 -1.72 -3.12
CA ILE A 128 11.02 -3.01 -2.56
C ILE A 128 12.08 -3.48 -1.57
N GLY A 129 11.77 -3.32 -0.29
CA GLY A 129 12.64 -3.73 0.81
C GLY A 129 12.63 -5.24 1.03
N GLY A 130 13.73 -5.74 1.60
CA GLY A 130 13.93 -7.16 1.94
C GLY A 130 15.31 -7.36 2.58
N PRO A 131 15.82 -8.59 2.64
CA PRO A 131 17.20 -8.83 3.08
C PRO A 131 18.21 -8.13 2.14
N GLY A 132 19.18 -7.40 2.70
CA GLY A 132 20.24 -6.72 1.95
C GLY A 132 20.25 -5.20 2.12
N PHE A 133 20.90 -4.50 1.20
CA PHE A 133 21.09 -3.03 1.25
C PHE A 133 20.98 -2.33 -0.11
N CYS A 134 20.71 -3.07 -1.20
CA CYS A 134 20.64 -2.56 -2.56
C CYS A 134 19.27 -2.96 -3.11
N PHE A 135 18.27 -2.12 -2.87
CA PHE A 135 16.88 -2.46 -3.10
C PHE A 135 16.45 -2.02 -4.51
N PRO A 136 15.71 -2.87 -5.25
CA PRO A 136 15.17 -2.47 -6.53
C PRO A 136 14.11 -1.38 -6.31
N VAL A 137 14.16 -0.38 -7.17
CA VAL A 137 13.10 0.62 -7.31
C VAL A 137 12.39 0.38 -8.63
N GLU A 138 11.10 0.13 -8.56
CA GLU A 138 10.23 -0.04 -9.71
C GLU A 138 9.45 1.25 -9.98
N ARG A 139 9.24 1.55 -11.26
CA ARG A 139 8.46 2.70 -11.72
C ARG A 139 7.33 2.25 -12.61
N TRP A 140 6.15 2.81 -12.39
CA TRP A 140 5.01 2.62 -13.28
C TRP A 140 5.26 3.27 -14.65
N ASN A 141 5.23 2.46 -15.70
CA ASN A 141 5.48 2.89 -17.08
C ASN A 141 4.20 3.25 -17.86
N GLY A 142 3.03 3.22 -17.21
CA GLY A 142 1.72 3.37 -17.84
C GLY A 142 0.96 2.06 -17.98
N ARG A 143 1.64 0.92 -17.80
CA ARG A 143 1.08 -0.42 -17.94
C ARG A 143 1.40 -1.33 -16.76
N GLU A 144 2.63 -1.29 -16.27
CA GLU A 144 3.13 -2.11 -15.18
C GLU A 144 4.24 -1.38 -14.42
N TYR A 145 4.55 -1.85 -13.21
CA TYR A 145 5.77 -1.49 -12.51
C TYR A 145 6.93 -2.26 -13.12
N ALA A 146 7.94 -1.53 -13.59
CA ALA A 146 9.16 -2.10 -14.16
C ALA A 146 10.38 -1.58 -13.42
N LEU A 147 11.43 -2.41 -13.33
CA LEU A 147 12.69 -2.03 -12.70
C LEU A 147 13.23 -0.73 -13.31
N ASN A 148 13.47 0.26 -12.45
CA ASN A 148 14.02 1.55 -12.83
C ASN A 148 15.49 1.68 -12.43
N ARG A 149 15.83 1.31 -11.20
CA ARG A 149 17.18 1.40 -10.62
C ARG A 149 17.30 0.52 -9.38
N HIS A 150 18.48 0.50 -8.76
CA HIS A 150 18.67 0.05 -7.39
C HIS A 150 19.22 1.19 -6.54
N GLN A 151 18.96 1.17 -5.24
CA GLN A 151 19.49 2.16 -4.28
C GLN A 151 19.71 1.55 -2.89
#